data_AF-A0A2A2FDF2-F1
#
_entry.id   AF-A0A2A2FDF2-F1
#
_cell.length_a   1.000
_cell.length_b   1.000
_cell.length_c   1.000
_cell.angle_alpha   90.00
_cell.angle_beta   90.00
_cell.angle_gamma   90.00
#
_symmetry.space_group_name_H-M   'P 1'
#
loop_
_entity.id
_entity.type
_entity.pdbx_description
1 polymer ?
#
loop_
_entity_poly.entity_id
_entity_poly.type
_entity_poly.pdbx_seq_one_letter_code
_entity_poly.pdbx_strand_id
1 'polypeptide(L)' 'MNQNVGSTDKRVRTALGAVLGIASLATLGGAVPLPALAAPVLGIAALLMLGTAATGTCGLYALLGVDTCPASAGDSR' A
#
# COMPACT_ATOMS: atom_id res chain seq x y z
N MET A 1 -4.32 -1.72 -20.46
CA MET A 1 -3.82 -0.56 -19.69
C MET A 1 -2.44 -0.91 -19.19
N ASN A 2 -1.42 -0.14 -19.55
CA ASN A 2 -0.03 -0.40 -19.17
C ASN A 2 0.15 -0.06 -17.69
N GLN A 3 0.63 -1.02 -16.88
CA GLN A 3 0.82 -0.84 -15.44
C GLN A 3 1.91 0.22 -15.20
N ASN A 4 1.55 1.37 -14.60
CA ASN A 4 2.46 2.50 -14.34
C ASN A 4 3.13 2.45 -12.96
N VAL A 5 3.08 1.31 -12.28
CA VAL A 5 3.88 1.02 -11.09
C VAL A 5 4.88 -0.08 -11.42
N GLY A 6 6.17 0.18 -11.16
CA GLY A 6 7.18 -0.87 -11.24
C GLY A 6 6.79 -2.02 -10.30
N SER A 7 7.02 -3.27 -10.73
CA SER A 7 6.76 -4.49 -9.95
C SER A 7 7.30 -4.38 -8.51
N THR A 8 8.43 -3.68 -8.35
CA THR A 8 9.07 -3.38 -7.07
C THR A 8 8.20 -2.51 -6.15
N ASP A 9 7.65 -1.37 -6.61
CA ASP A 9 6.82 -0.48 -5.77
C ASP A 9 5.55 -1.18 -5.30
N LYS A 10 4.89 -1.91 -6.21
CA LYS A 10 3.71 -2.72 -5.88
C LYS A 10 4.02 -3.76 -4.79
N ARG A 11 5.15 -4.48 -4.92
CA ARG A 11 5.58 -5.47 -3.92
C ARG A 11 5.89 -4.83 -2.57
N VAL A 12 6.61 -3.71 -2.55
CA VAL A 12 6.96 -3.00 -1.31
C VAL A 12 5.70 -2.50 -0.60
N ARG A 13 4.76 -1.87 -1.31
CA ARG A 13 3.48 -1.41 -0.73
C ARG A 13 2.64 -2.57 -0.22
N THR A 14 2.61 -3.69 -0.95
CA THR A 14 1.90 -4.89 -0.51
C THR A 14 2.51 -5.45 0.79
N ALA A 15 3.84 -5.55 0.84
CA ALA A 15 4.56 -6.05 2.01
C ALA A 15 4.35 -5.14 3.23
N LEU A 16 4.52 -3.82 3.08
CA LEU A 16 4.27 -2.87 4.16
C LEU A 16 2.81 -2.93 4.63
N GLY A 17 1.87 -2.93 3.69
CA GLY A 17 0.44 -3.00 4.00
C GLY A 17 0.09 -4.27 4.78
N ALA A 18 0.64 -5.43 4.39
CA ALA A 18 0.46 -6.68 5.10
C ALA A 18 1.04 -6.64 6.53
N VAL A 19 2.27 -6.12 6.70
CA VAL A 19 2.90 -5.99 8.02
C VAL A 19 2.11 -5.07 8.94
N LEU A 20 1.68 -3.91 8.45
CA LEU A 20 0.86 -2.97 9.21
C LEU A 20 -0.51 -3.56 9.56
N GLY A 21 -1.12 -4.32 8.65
CA GLY A 21 -2.40 -4.99 8.89
C GLY A 21 -2.30 -6.08 9.96
N ILE A 22 -1.23 -6.90 9.91
CA ILE A 22 -0.95 -7.90 10.94
C ILE A 22 -0.71 -7.22 12.28
N ALA A 23 0.09 -6.16 12.32
CA ALA A 23 0.33 -5.40 13.54
C ALA A 23 -0.98 -4.83 14.11
N SER A 24 -1.84 -4.24 13.26
CA SER A 24 -3.17 -3.76 13.64
C SER A 24 -4.02 -4.87 14.28
N LEU A 25 -4.10 -6.05 13.66
CA LEU A 25 -4.89 -7.17 14.19
C LEU A 25 -4.28 -7.72 15.48
N ALA A 26 -2.96 -7.82 15.57
CA ALA A 26 -2.26 -8.26 16.77
C ALA A 26 -2.47 -7.28 17.95
N THR A 27 -2.47 -5.98 17.69
CA THR A 27 -2.81 -4.96 18.71
C THR A 27 -4.26 -5.08 19.17
N LEU A 28 -5.19 -5.29 18.25
CA LEU A 28 -6.61 -5.42 18.58
C LEU A 28 -6.90 -6.72 19.36
N GLY A 29 -6.18 -7.79 19.04
CA GLY A 29 -6.21 -9.07 19.77
C GLY A 29 -5.45 -9.07 21.09
N GLY A 30 -4.86 -7.94 21.51
CA GLY A 30 -4.11 -7.82 22.75
C GLY A 30 -2.75 -8.54 22.76
N ALA A 31 -2.29 -9.04 21.62
CA ALA A 31 -1.00 -9.72 21.50
C ALA A 31 0.19 -8.74 21.54
N VAL A 32 -0.05 -7.45 21.28
CA VAL A 32 0.97 -6.39 21.35
C VAL A 32 0.45 -5.26 22.24
N PRO A 33 1.20 -4.86 23.29
CA PRO A 33 0.76 -3.84 24.26
C PRO A 33 0.99 -2.43 23.69
N LEU A 34 0.28 -2.09 22.62
CA LEU A 34 0.29 -0.75 22.03
C LEU A 34 -0.90 0.08 22.53
N PRO A 35 -0.83 1.42 22.43
CA PRO A 35 -1.95 2.31 22.78
C PRO A 35 -3.23 1.94 22.04
N ALA A 36 -4.40 2.19 22.63
CA ALA A 36 -5.69 1.87 22.01
C ALA A 36 -5.89 2.54 20.62
N LEU A 37 -5.26 3.70 20.39
CA LEU A 37 -5.28 4.37 19.08
C LEU A 37 -4.38 3.71 18.02
N ALA A 38 -3.43 2.86 18.40
CA ALA A 38 -2.47 2.27 17.46
C ALA A 38 -3.16 1.32 16.48
N ALA A 39 -4.09 0.49 16.95
CA ALA A 39 -4.82 -0.46 16.11
C ALA A 39 -5.55 0.24 14.93
N PRO A 40 -6.45 1.22 15.15
CA PRO A 40 -7.13 1.88 14.03
C PRO A 40 -6.17 2.65 13.11
N VAL A 41 -5.12 3.27 13.64
CA VAL A 41 -4.13 3.99 12.82
C VAL A 41 -3.34 3.04 11.92
N LEU A 42 -2.84 1.93 12.48
CA LEU A 42 -2.14 0.89 11.73
C LEU A 42 -3.06 0.25 10.68
N GLY A 43 -4.32 -0.01 11.02
CA GLY A 43 -5.32 -0.54 10.11
C GLY A 43 -5.60 0.37 8.92
N ILE A 44 -5.80 1.68 9.16
CA ILE A 44 -5.98 2.66 8.08
C ILE A 44 -4.74 2.73 7.18
N ALA A 45 -3.54 2.80 7.76
CA ALA A 45 -2.30 2.82 7.01
C ALA A 45 -2.12 1.56 6.15
N ALA A 46 -2.47 0.39 6.68
CA ALA A 46 -2.46 -0.89 5.97
C ALA A 46 -3.41 -0.87 4.77
N LEU A 47 -4.65 -0.41 4.96
CA LEU A 47 -5.65 -0.32 3.89
C LEU A 47 -5.22 0.62 2.77
N LEU A 48 -4.62 1.77 3.10
CA LEU A 48 -4.11 2.71 2.11
C LEU A 48 -2.95 2.11 1.29
N MET A 49 -2.02 1.42 1.95
CA MET A 49 -0.89 0.74 1.29
C MET A 49 -1.36 -0.41 0.40
N LEU A 50 -2.27 -1.27 0.89
CA LEU A 50 -2.81 -2.38 0.11
C LEU A 50 -3.71 -1.90 -1.02
N GLY A 51 -4.56 -0.90 -0.78
CA GLY A 51 -5.41 -0.30 -1.80
C GLY A 51 -4.60 0.27 -2.96
N THR A 52 -3.54 1.04 -2.65
CA THR A 52 -2.65 1.59 -3.68
C THR A 52 -1.84 0.51 -4.41
N ALA A 53 -1.44 -0.57 -3.73
CA ALA A 53 -0.79 -1.70 -4.39
C ALA A 53 -1.75 -2.49 -5.30
N ALA A 54 -3.00 -2.70 -4.87
CA ALA A 54 -4.01 -3.44 -5.61
C ALA A 54 -4.47 -2.73 -6.87
N THR A 55 -4.64 -1.40 -6.82
CA THR A 55 -5.10 -0.61 -7.97
C THR A 55 -4.04 -0.38 -9.04
N GLY A 56 -2.76 -0.68 -8.77
CA GLY A 56 -1.65 -0.56 -9.75
C GLY A 56 -1.45 0.85 -10.33
N THR A 57 -2.12 1.81 -9.70
CA THR A 57 -2.21 3.23 -10.00
C THR A 57 -2.26 3.87 -8.62
N CYS A 58 -1.61 5.01 -8.44
CA CYS A 58 -1.85 5.81 -7.25
C CYS A 58 -3.36 6.14 -7.28
N GLY A 59 -4.22 5.39 -6.56
CA GLY A 59 -5.67 5.31 -6.85
C GLY A 59 -6.41 6.65 -6.84
N LEU A 60 -5.83 7.64 -6.14
CA LEU A 60 -6.23 9.03 -6.17
C LEU A 60 -6.08 9.69 -7.57
N TYR A 61 -5.00 9.37 -8.30
CA TYR A 61 -4.75 9.84 -9.66
C TYR A 61 -5.74 9.24 -10.68
N ALA A 62 -6.21 8.01 -10.48
CA ALA A 62 -7.26 7.40 -11.33
C ALA A 62 -8.64 8.06 -11.09
N LEU A 63 -8.97 8.41 -9.84
CA LEU A 63 -10.18 9.18 -9.51
C LEU A 63 -10.11 10.63 -10.00
N LEU A 64 -8.91 11.21 -10.07
CA LEU A 64 -8.66 12.56 -10.57
C LEU A 64 -8.40 12.62 -12.09
N GLY A 65 -8.43 11.48 -12.80
CA GLY A 65 -8.20 11.42 -14.24
C GLY A 65 -6.78 11.81 -14.68
N VAL A 66 -5.81 11.73 -13.78
CA VAL A 66 -4.42 12.11 -14.03
C VAL A 66 -3.61 10.86 -14.38
N ASP A 67 -3.41 10.64 -15.67
CA ASP A 67 -2.50 9.63 -16.20
C ASP A 67 -1.04 10.07 -15.96
N THR A 68 -0.43 9.61 -14.87
CA THR A 68 1.03 9.74 -14.71
C THR A 68 1.68 8.58 -15.45
N CYS A 69 2.46 8.89 -16.48
CA CYS A 69 3.23 7.95 -17.32
C CYS A 69 4.01 6.89 -16.49
N PRO A 70 4.29 5.71 -17.06
CA PRO A 70 5.13 4.73 -16.39
C PRO A 70 6.51 5.33 -16.17
N ALA A 71 7.01 5.28 -14.94
CA ALA A 71 8.45 5.36 -14.73
C ALA A 71 9.06 4.11 -15.35
N SER A 72 9.49 4.22 -16.60
CA SER A 72 10.40 3.28 -17.24
C SER A 72 11.67 3.19 -16.40
N ALA A 73 11.71 2.24 -15.46
CA ALA A 73 12.96 1.75 -14.91
C ALA A 73 13.52 0.77 -15.95
N GLY A 74 14.43 1.31 -16.76
CA GLY A 74 15.15 0.71 -17.88
C GLY A 74 15.01 -0.79 -18.13
N ASP A 75 14.55 -1.13 -19.35
CA ASP A 75 15.11 -2.26 -20.08
C ASP A 75 15.60 -1.76 -21.44
N SER A 76 16.81 -1.20 -21.40
CA SER A 76 17.70 -1.16 -22.54
C SER A 76 18.76 -2.22 -22.27
N ARG A 77 18.44 -3.50 -22.50
CA ARG A 77 19.33 -4.51 -23.09
C ARG A 77 18.66 -5.87 -23.27
#